data_AF-A0A969BLI2-F1
#
_entry.id   AF-A0A969BLI2-F1
#
_cell.length_a   1.000
_cell.length_b   1.000
_cell.length_c   1.000
_cell.angle_alpha   90.00
_cell.angle_beta   90.00
_cell.angle_gamma   90.00
#
_symmetry.space_group_name_H-M   'P 1'
#
loop_
_entity.id
_entity.type
_entity.pdbx_description
1 polymer ?
#
loop_
_entity_poly.entity_id
_entity_poly.type
_entity_poly.pdbx_seq_one_letter_code
_entity_poly.pdbx_strand_id
1 'polypeptide(L)' 'EIFWSRANEIKLVISTGQELDYYGNYLTTMPDRPIFLQPEWNARDRAIPIILEMLAENSNYKLSLQTHKYIGVA' A
#
# COMPACT_ATOMS: atom_id res chain seq x y z
N GLU A 1 21.60 5.28 -8.12
CA GLU A 1 21.04 4.65 -6.91
C GLU A 1 19.52 4.69 -7.02
N ILE A 2 18.81 3.60 -6.72
CA ILE A 2 17.35 3.64 -6.69
C ILE A 2 16.95 4.52 -5.50
N PHE A 3 16.17 5.58 -5.70
CA PHE A 3 15.82 6.61 -4.70
C PHE A 3 15.39 6.05 -3.33
N TRP A 4 14.73 4.89 -3.33
CA TRP A 4 14.19 4.22 -2.14
C TRP A 4 15.17 3.24 -1.48
N SER A 5 16.45 3.17 -1.87
CA SER A 5 17.44 2.16 -1.41
C SER A 5 17.66 2.11 0.10
N ARG A 6 17.29 3.17 0.84
CA ARG A 6 17.44 3.25 2.30
C ARG A 6 16.11 3.16 3.07
N ALA A 7 14.99 2.96 2.37
CA ALA A 7 13.68 2.90 3.00
C ALA A 7 13.52 1.65 3.88
N ASN A 8 12.96 1.83 5.07
CA ASN A 8 12.61 0.74 5.99
C ASN A 8 11.26 0.10 5.64
N GLU A 9 10.38 0.85 4.97
CA GLU A 9 9.07 0.41 4.53
C GLU A 9 8.70 1.09 3.21
N ILE A 10 7.81 0.46 2.45
CA ILE A 10 7.22 1.05 1.25
C ILE A 10 5.74 1.20 1.53
N LYS A 11 5.21 2.42 1.41
CA LYS A 11 3.77 2.67 1.56
C LYS A 11 3.19 3.19 0.25
N LEU A 12 2.31 2.41 -0.36
CA LEU A 12 1.61 2.74 -1.59
C LEU A 12 0.20 3.20 -1.28
N VAL A 13 -0.22 4.30 -1.92
CA VAL A 13 -1.60 4.76 -1.87
C VAL A 13 -2.37 4.07 -2.99
N ILE A 14 -3.45 3.37 -2.64
CA ILE A 14 -4.26 2.57 -3.55
C ILE A 14 -5.63 3.23 -3.73
N SER A 15 -6.00 3.49 -4.99
CA SER A 15 -7.30 4.04 -5.36
C SER A 15 -8.07 3.07 -6.25
N THR A 16 -7.36 2.43 -7.18
CA THR A 16 -7.93 1.54 -8.20
C THR A 16 -7.25 0.18 -8.27
N GLY A 17 -6.06 0.05 -7.68
CA GLY A 17 -5.25 -1.17 -7.75
C GLY A 17 -4.20 -1.15 -8.87
N GLN A 18 -4.42 -0.34 -9.91
CA GLN A 18 -3.44 -0.12 -10.99
C GLN A 18 -2.10 0.42 -10.48
N GLU A 19 -2.13 1.09 -9.33
CA GLU A 19 -0.93 1.56 -8.65
C GLU A 19 0.00 0.38 -8.31
N LEU A 20 -0.57 -0.74 -7.83
CA LEU A 20 0.22 -1.92 -7.50
C LEU A 20 0.77 -2.59 -8.76
N ASP A 21 -0.02 -2.68 -9.84
CA ASP A 21 0.43 -3.20 -11.14
C ASP A 21 1.63 -2.41 -11.68
N TYR A 22 1.55 -1.08 -11.56
CA TYR A 22 2.62 -0.18 -11.98
C TYR A 22 3.91 -0.38 -11.15
N TYR A 23 3.77 -0.50 -9.83
CA TYR A 23 4.92 -0.63 -8.94
C TYR A 23 5.44 -2.07 -8.78
N GLY A 24 4.70 -3.09 -9.23
CA GLY A 24 5.01 -4.51 -9.00
C GLY A 24 6.44 -4.89 -9.35
N ASN A 25 6.93 -4.47 -10.52
CA ASN A 25 8.31 -4.74 -10.96
C ASN A 25 9.40 -4.07 -10.09
N TYR A 26 9.08 -2.98 -9.41
CA TYR A 26 10.00 -2.33 -8.48
C TYR A 26 9.98 -3.04 -7.11
N LEU A 27 8.81 -3.49 -6.67
CA LEU A 27 8.65 -4.18 -5.38
C LEU A 27 9.40 -5.52 -5.35
N THR A 28 9.48 -6.24 -6.47
CA THR A 28 10.25 -7.49 -6.56
C THR A 28 11.76 -7.30 -6.34
N THR A 29 12.29 -6.09 -6.55
CA THR A 29 13.71 -5.78 -6.30
C THR A 29 14.04 -5.59 -4.82
N MET A 30 13.03 -5.59 -3.94
CA MET A 30 13.15 -5.26 -2.52
C MET A 30 12.37 -6.26 -1.64
N PRO A 31 12.66 -7.57 -1.73
CA PRO A 31 11.84 -8.62 -1.10
C PRO A 31 11.80 -8.54 0.44
N ASP A 32 12.83 -7.96 1.07
CA ASP A 32 12.95 -7.90 2.53
C ASP A 32 12.24 -6.69 3.17
N ARG A 33 11.53 -5.87 2.38
CA ARG A 33 10.87 -4.66 2.87
C ARG A 33 9.37 -4.88 3.02
N PRO A 34 8.78 -4.48 4.17
CA PRO A 34 7.33 -4.51 4.31
C PRO A 34 6.68 -3.52 3.35
N ILE A 35 5.66 -4.00 2.65
CA ILE A 35 4.88 -3.21 1.69
C ILE A 35 3.51 -2.95 2.31
N PHE A 36 3.22 -1.68 2.54
CA PHE A 36 1.99 -1.20 3.12
C PHE A 36 1.07 -0.63 2.05
N LEU A 37 -0.16 -1.13 2.00
CA LEU A 37 -1.21 -0.65 1.12
C LEU A 37 -2.11 0.27 1.92
N GLN A 38 -2.10 1.56 1.57
CA GLN A 38 -2.92 2.59 2.20
C GLN A 38 -4.07 2.95 1.26
N PRO A 39 -5.34 2.84 1.68
CA PRO A 39 -6.44 3.30 0.85
C PRO A 39 -6.35 4.81 0.67
N GLU A 40 -6.53 5.27 -0.56
CA GLU A 40 -6.82 6.67 -0.85
C GLU A 40 -8.07 7.06 -0.08
N TRP A 41 -7.99 8.15 0.67
CA TRP A 41 -9.03 8.51 1.63
C TRP A 41 -10.37 8.79 0.96
N ASN A 42 -10.33 9.55 -0.14
CA ASN A 42 -11.54 9.93 -0.88
C ASN A 42 -12.15 8.78 -1.67
N ALA A 43 -11.42 7.67 -1.83
CA ALA A 43 -11.86 6.47 -2.54
C ALA A 43 -11.91 5.22 -1.64
N ARG A 44 -11.81 5.39 -0.32
CA ARG A 44 -11.60 4.27 0.63
C ARG A 44 -12.66 3.18 0.54
N ASP A 45 -13.92 3.55 0.28
CA ASP A 45 -15.04 2.61 0.24
C ASP A 45 -14.89 1.62 -0.94
N ARG A 46 -14.18 2.05 -2.01
CA ARG A 46 -13.80 1.19 -3.14
C ARG A 46 -12.42 0.56 -2.94
N ALA A 47 -11.45 1.33 -2.43
CA ALA A 47 -10.06 0.88 -2.31
C ALA A 47 -9.87 -0.21 -1.24
N ILE A 48 -10.61 -0.17 -0.13
CA ILE A 48 -10.47 -1.16 0.95
C ILE A 48 -10.76 -2.59 0.44
N PRO A 49 -11.91 -2.88 -0.23
CA PRO A 49 -12.14 -4.20 -0.81
C PRO A 49 -11.01 -4.68 -1.72
N ILE A 50 -10.52 -3.82 -2.62
CA ILE A 50 -9.41 -4.12 -3.54
C ILE A 50 -8.14 -4.49 -2.75
N ILE A 51 -7.80 -3.71 -1.72
CA ILE A 51 -6.65 -4.00 -0.86
C ILE A 51 -6.82 -5.35 -0.15
N LEU A 52 -8.02 -5.67 0.34
CA LEU A 52 -8.27 -6.95 1.01
C LEU A 52 -8.06 -8.14 0.06
N GLU A 53 -8.47 -8.03 -1.20
CA GLU A 53 -8.19 -9.02 -2.25
C GLU A 53 -6.67 -9.18 -2.45
N MET A 54 -5.94 -8.07 -2.59
CA MET A 54 -4.47 -8.08 -2.74
C MET A 54 -3.74 -8.71 -1.55
N LEU A 55 -4.22 -8.46 -0.32
CA LEU A 55 -3.67 -9.07 0.90
C LEU A 55 -3.89 -10.59 0.94
N ALA A 56 -5.00 -11.07 0.39
CA ALA A 56 -5.28 -12.50 0.30
C ALA A 56 -4.37 -13.19 -0.73
N GLU A 57 -3.99 -12.49 -1.80
CA GLU A 57 -3.12 -13.00 -2.85
C GLU A 57 -1.63 -12.97 -2.49
N ASN A 58 -1.20 -12.04 -1.63
CA ASN A 58 0.21 -11.89 -1.25
C ASN A 58 0.37 -11.50 0.23
N SER A 59 0.88 -12.46 1.01
CA SER A 59 1.09 -12.32 2.47
C SER A 59 2.19 -11.33 2.87
N ASN A 60 3.00 -10.84 1.93
CA ASN A 60 4.00 -9.79 2.21
C ASN A 60 3.37 -8.39 2.30
N TYR A 61 2.16 -8.22 1.77
CA TYR A 61 1.44 -6.96 1.84
C TYR A 61 0.79 -6.77 3.22
N LYS A 62 0.69 -5.51 3.66
CA LYS A 62 0.08 -5.12 4.93
C LYS A 62 -0.88 -3.96 4.74
N LEU A 63 -2.01 -3.97 5.42
CA LEU A 63 -2.93 -2.83 5.42
C LEU A 63 -2.36 -1.68 6.25
N SER A 64 -2.39 -0.45 5.72
CA SER A 64 -2.07 0.78 6.46
C SER A 64 -3.26 1.72 6.44
N LEU A 65 -3.94 1.89 7.58
CA LEU A 65 -5.08 2.79 7.68
C LEU A 65 -4.63 4.21 8.06
N GLN A 66 -5.30 5.20 7.49
CA GLN A 66 -5.19 6.59 7.90
C GLN A 66 -6.01 6.81 9.19
N THR A 67 -5.56 6.23 10.31
CA THR A 67 -6.30 6.15 11.58
C THR A 67 -6.73 7.52 12.11
N HIS A 68 -5.88 8.54 11.98
CA HIS A 68 -6.17 9.93 12.37
C HIS A 68 -7.50 10.46 11.77
N LYS A 69 -7.80 10.09 10.52
CA LYS A 69 -9.05 10.48 9.85
C LYS A 69 -10.30 9.78 10.38
N TYR A 70 -10.15 8.58 10.92
CA TYR A 70 -11.23 7.87 11.62
C TYR A 70 -11.44 8.39 13.05
N ILE A 71 -10.35 8.79 13.70
CA ILE A 71 -10.37 9.30 15.08
C ILE A 71 -10.86 10.76 15.13
N GLY A 72 -10.74 11.50 14.02
CA GLY A 72 -11.11 12.92 13.96
C GLY A 72 -10.02 13.84 14.53
N VAL A 73 -8.76 13.43 14.45
CA VAL A 73 -7.60 14.24 14.83
C VAL A 73 -6.77 14.59 13.59
N ALA A 74 -6.31 15.83 13.53
CA ALA A 74 -5.40 16.32 12.51
C ALA A 74 -3.94 16.01 12.87
#